data_AF-A0A838UH69-F1
#
_entry.id   AF-A0A838UH69-F1
#
_cell.length_a   1.000
_cell.length_b   1.000
_cell.length_c   1.000
_cell.angle_alpha   90.00
_cell.angle_beta   90.00
_cell.angle_gamma   90.00
#
_symmetry.space_group_name_H-M   'P 1'
#
loop_
_entity.id
_entity.type
_entity.pdbx_description
1 polymer ?
#
loop_
_entity_poly.entity_id
_entity_poly.type
_entity_poly.pdbx_seq_one_letter_code
_entity_poly.pdbx_strand_id
1 'polypeptide(L)'
;MDDTLSFLPGEPEQAEEPTAPEPPIPPIQSGAGEPEPAPEPAKPLPEAGHVPISAMRNEREKRQKLERELATLREAQAPRDPPGPEAMQAALHAQNLRVSRKFAERQYGAETLAKVHDWAAARCDADPIFNQQMRSSDDPYEAAMQAFNRERVLETVKPDDLDAFLAWRTAQTAAPAIPANPSPPPPRSLATAPGNGAMGNRTPEPEVGEGVAFRSVIRS
;
A
#
# COMPACT_ATOMS: atom_id res chain seq x y z
N MET A 1 -7.78 -17.83 -28.81
CA MET A 1 -9.22 -17.76 -28.50
C MET A 1 -9.52 -19.03 -27.75
N ASP A 2 -9.75 -18.91 -26.46
CA ASP A 2 -10.81 -19.60 -25.73
C ASP A 2 -10.71 -19.17 -24.27
N ASP A 3 -11.62 -18.23 -23.95
CA ASP A 3 -12.02 -17.81 -22.62
C ASP A 3 -12.37 -19.01 -21.76
N THR A 4 -11.78 -19.10 -20.57
CA THR A 4 -12.43 -19.76 -19.42
C THR A 4 -12.03 -19.01 -18.16
N LEU A 5 -12.81 -17.96 -17.90
CA LEU A 5 -12.92 -17.25 -16.65
C LEU A 5 -13.03 -18.25 -15.49
N SER A 6 -12.04 -18.20 -14.60
CA SER A 6 -12.07 -18.90 -13.32
C SER A 6 -13.17 -18.29 -12.46
N PHE A 7 -14.29 -19.00 -12.40
CA PHE A 7 -15.46 -18.69 -11.59
C PHE A 7 -15.14 -18.91 -10.11
N LEU A 8 -15.31 -17.86 -9.31
CA LEU A 8 -15.24 -17.86 -7.85
C LEU A 8 -16.29 -18.82 -7.25
N PRO A 9 -15.93 -19.73 -6.33
CA PRO A 9 -16.91 -20.46 -5.54
C PRO A 9 -17.14 -19.76 -4.19
N GLY A 10 -18.38 -19.32 -3.93
CA GLY A 10 -18.83 -19.15 -2.55
C GLY A 10 -19.75 -17.96 -2.30
N GLU A 11 -21.05 -18.12 -2.59
CA GLU A 11 -22.15 -17.45 -1.87
C GLU A 11 -23.38 -18.37 -1.90
N PRO A 12 -23.90 -18.82 -0.75
CA PRO A 12 -25.22 -19.44 -0.69
C PRO A 12 -26.28 -18.35 -0.45
N GLU A 13 -26.93 -17.89 -1.52
CA GLU A 13 -28.12 -17.05 -1.42
C GLU A 13 -29.33 -17.96 -1.17
N GLN A 14 -29.69 -18.09 0.10
CA GLN A 14 -30.92 -18.72 0.57
C GLN A 14 -31.95 -17.61 0.80
N ALA A 15 -33.10 -17.79 0.15
CA ALA A 15 -34.37 -17.08 0.24
C ALA A 15 -34.59 -16.11 1.43
N GLU A 16 -35.17 -14.95 1.14
CA GLU A 16 -36.52 -14.57 1.63
C GLU A 16 -36.95 -13.21 1.06
N GLU A 17 -38.02 -13.26 0.26
CA GLU A 17 -38.89 -12.13 -0.03
C GLU A 17 -39.77 -11.87 1.21
N PRO A 18 -40.01 -10.61 1.60
CA PRO A 18 -41.41 -10.19 1.60
C PRO A 18 -41.63 -8.75 1.14
N THR A 19 -42.46 -8.63 0.10
CA THR A 19 -43.64 -7.74 0.02
C THR A 19 -43.58 -6.41 0.77
N ALA A 20 -43.40 -5.31 0.02
CA ALA A 20 -43.80 -3.97 0.43
C ALA A 20 -45.10 -3.59 -0.30
N PRO A 21 -46.19 -3.23 0.42
CA PRO A 21 -47.50 -2.98 -0.17
C PRO A 21 -47.59 -1.59 -0.83
N GLU A 22 -48.09 -1.60 -2.06
CA GLU A 22 -48.54 -0.45 -2.84
C GLU A 22 -49.70 0.27 -2.09
N PRO A 23 -49.62 1.59 -1.81
CA PRO A 23 -50.72 2.28 -1.16
C PRO A 23 -51.91 2.45 -2.15
N PRO A 24 -53.14 2.08 -1.74
CA PRO A 24 -54.32 2.11 -2.59
C PRO A 24 -54.86 3.54 -2.79
N ILE A 25 -55.37 3.77 -3.99
CA ILE A 25 -56.17 4.95 -4.37
C ILE A 25 -57.46 4.96 -3.54
N PRO A 26 -57.78 6.03 -2.78
CA PRO A 26 -59.06 6.11 -2.10
C PRO A 26 -60.20 6.43 -3.10
N PRO A 27 -61.40 5.86 -2.86
CA PRO A 27 -62.53 5.91 -3.78
C PRO A 27 -63.25 7.27 -3.77
N ILE A 28 -63.83 7.60 -4.92
CA ILE A 28 -64.77 8.71 -5.12
C ILE A 28 -66.06 8.38 -4.35
N GLN A 29 -66.38 9.14 -3.31
CA GLN A 29 -67.72 9.17 -2.71
C GLN A 29 -68.43 10.47 -3.09
N SER A 30 -69.44 10.35 -3.95
CA SER A 30 -70.50 11.33 -4.09
C SER A 30 -71.43 11.24 -2.87
N GLY A 31 -71.52 12.33 -2.10
CA GLY A 31 -72.53 12.54 -1.06
C GLY A 31 -73.15 13.91 -1.25
N ALA A 32 -74.47 13.93 -1.50
CA ALA A 32 -75.30 15.12 -1.62
C ALA A 32 -75.71 15.66 -0.24
N GLY A 33 -75.87 16.99 -0.12
CA GLY A 33 -76.71 17.62 0.92
C GLY A 33 -76.04 18.74 1.74
N GLU A 34 -76.36 19.99 1.38
CA GLU A 34 -76.18 21.24 2.12
C GLU A 34 -76.74 21.19 3.57
N PRO A 35 -76.15 21.97 4.51
CA PRO A 35 -76.58 23.37 4.60
C PRO A 35 -75.41 24.36 4.71
N GLU A 36 -75.58 25.45 3.98
CA GLU A 36 -74.85 26.72 4.02
C GLU A 36 -74.65 27.23 5.47
N PRO A 37 -73.40 27.30 5.98
CA PRO A 37 -73.08 28.23 7.05
C PRO A 37 -72.72 29.57 6.43
N ALA A 38 -73.32 30.62 6.98
CA ALA A 38 -73.14 32.02 6.62
C ALA A 38 -71.67 32.39 6.32
N PRO A 39 -71.42 33.30 5.37
CA PRO A 39 -70.07 33.71 5.02
C PRO A 39 -69.35 34.23 6.27
N GLU A 40 -68.32 33.50 6.70
CA GLU A 40 -67.31 34.05 7.60
C GLU A 40 -66.81 35.36 6.99
N PRO A 41 -66.61 36.43 7.78
CA PRO A 41 -66.12 37.69 7.25
C PRO A 41 -64.80 37.40 6.55
N ALA A 42 -64.77 37.66 5.24
CA ALA A 42 -63.60 37.47 4.41
C ALA A 42 -62.38 38.01 5.17
N LYS A 43 -61.45 37.12 5.55
CA LYS A 43 -60.08 37.55 5.81
C LYS A 43 -59.71 38.39 4.60
N PRO A 44 -59.33 39.66 4.76
CA PRO A 44 -58.98 40.47 3.62
C PRO A 44 -57.90 39.70 2.86
N LEU A 45 -58.20 39.33 1.60
CA LEU A 45 -57.16 38.96 0.67
C LEU A 45 -56.11 40.07 0.78
N PRO A 46 -54.83 39.77 1.05
CA PRO A 46 -53.83 40.81 0.97
C PRO A 46 -53.94 41.38 -0.45
N GLU A 47 -54.29 42.66 -0.52
CA GLU A 47 -54.47 43.38 -1.76
C GLU A 47 -53.29 43.07 -2.68
N ALA A 48 -53.59 42.88 -3.96
CA ALA A 48 -52.55 42.75 -4.96
C ALA A 48 -51.55 43.92 -4.82
N GLY A 49 -50.30 43.59 -4.46
CA GLY A 49 -49.16 44.32 -5.00
C GLY A 49 -48.40 45.27 -4.08
N HIS A 50 -48.24 45.00 -2.77
CA HIS A 50 -47.15 45.65 -2.01
C HIS A 50 -46.22 44.63 -1.36
N VAL A 51 -45.27 44.12 -2.15
CA VAL A 51 -44.12 43.40 -1.61
C VAL A 51 -43.18 44.44 -0.99
N PRO A 52 -42.91 44.40 0.33
CA PRO A 52 -42.01 45.36 0.96
C PRO A 52 -40.64 45.34 0.28
N ILE A 53 -40.07 46.52 0.04
CA ILE A 53 -38.75 46.66 -0.60
C ILE A 53 -37.67 45.86 0.14
N SER A 54 -37.81 45.67 1.46
CA SER A 54 -36.95 44.81 2.28
C SER A 54 -37.04 43.33 1.92
N ALA A 55 -38.24 42.80 1.66
CA ALA A 55 -38.42 41.42 1.22
C ALA A 55 -37.79 41.19 -0.17
N MET A 56 -37.96 42.17 -1.08
CA MET A 56 -37.32 42.16 -2.41
C MET A 56 -35.79 42.18 -2.33
N ARG A 57 -35.21 42.92 -1.38
CA ARG A 57 -33.75 42.94 -1.15
C ARG A 57 -33.26 41.61 -0.58
N ASN A 58 -33.94 41.06 0.41
CA ASN A 58 -33.59 39.77 1.00
C ASN A 58 -33.64 38.63 -0.03
N GLU A 59 -34.64 38.63 -0.92
CA GLU A 59 -34.70 37.66 -2.02
C GLU A 59 -33.58 37.84 -3.04
N ARG A 60 -33.25 39.09 -3.41
CA ARG A 60 -32.14 39.38 -4.32
C ARG A 60 -30.80 38.93 -3.73
N GLU A 61 -30.56 39.20 -2.45
CA GLU A 61 -29.34 38.77 -1.75
C GLU A 61 -29.24 37.24 -1.67
N LYS A 62 -30.34 36.55 -1.37
CA LYS A 62 -30.41 35.07 -1.39
C LYS A 62 -30.12 34.51 -2.78
N ARG A 63 -30.73 35.07 -3.83
CA ARG A 63 -30.47 34.64 -5.22
C ARG A 63 -29.02 34.88 -5.61
N GLN A 64 -28.47 36.04 -5.28
CA GLN A 64 -27.09 36.38 -5.60
C GLN A 64 -26.08 35.47 -4.87
N LYS A 65 -26.37 35.10 -3.61
CA LYS A 65 -25.55 34.14 -2.87
C LYS A 65 -25.58 32.75 -3.52
N LEU A 66 -26.78 32.25 -3.81
CA LEU A 66 -26.95 30.94 -4.46
C LEU A 66 -26.32 30.91 -5.86
N GLU A 67 -26.42 31.99 -6.61
CA GLU A 67 -25.79 32.12 -7.93
C GLU A 67 -24.27 32.09 -7.84
N ARG A 68 -23.67 32.75 -6.84
CA ARG A 68 -22.22 32.65 -6.58
C ARG A 68 -21.82 31.24 -6.18
N GLU A 69 -22.57 30.58 -5.29
CA GLU A 69 -22.30 29.21 -4.91
C GLU A 69 -22.41 28.26 -6.13
N LEU A 70 -23.44 28.43 -6.95
CA LEU A 70 -23.61 27.68 -8.21
C LEU A 70 -22.47 27.96 -9.20
N ALA A 71 -22.03 29.21 -9.33
CA ALA A 71 -20.91 29.58 -10.19
C ALA A 71 -19.62 28.92 -9.71
N THR A 72 -19.34 28.94 -8.40
CA THR A 72 -18.16 28.27 -7.83
C THR A 72 -18.20 26.75 -8.00
N LEU A 73 -19.38 26.12 -7.84
CA LEU A 73 -19.54 24.69 -8.08
C LEU A 73 -19.39 24.34 -9.57
N ARG A 74 -19.93 25.19 -10.45
CA ARG A 74 -19.82 25.01 -11.90
C ARG A 74 -18.39 25.22 -12.39
N GLU A 75 -17.64 26.14 -11.80
CA GLU A 75 -16.22 26.35 -12.08
C GLU A 75 -15.37 25.21 -11.52
N ALA A 76 -15.70 24.70 -10.32
CA ALA A 76 -15.05 23.52 -9.75
C ALA A 76 -15.35 22.22 -10.53
N GLN A 77 -16.55 22.12 -11.13
CA GLN A 77 -16.96 21.00 -11.99
C GLN A 77 -16.66 21.22 -13.47
N ALA A 78 -16.14 22.39 -13.85
CA ALA A 78 -15.73 22.62 -15.23
C ALA A 78 -14.69 21.56 -15.59
N PRO A 79 -14.85 20.85 -16.72
CA PRO A 79 -13.87 19.88 -17.17
C PRO A 79 -12.52 20.57 -17.24
N ARG A 80 -11.60 20.18 -16.35
CA ARG A 80 -10.20 20.56 -16.51
C ARG A 80 -9.68 19.78 -17.69
N ASP A 81 -9.05 20.47 -18.64
CA ASP A 81 -8.36 19.79 -19.72
C ASP A 81 -7.41 18.76 -19.12
N PRO A 82 -7.42 17.51 -19.63
CA PRO A 82 -6.52 16.49 -19.13
C PRO A 82 -5.08 16.99 -19.29
N PRO A 83 -4.20 16.76 -18.30
CA PRO A 83 -2.81 17.14 -18.43
C PRO A 83 -2.25 16.52 -19.71
N GLY A 84 -1.47 17.30 -20.46
CA GLY A 84 -0.75 16.79 -21.63
C GLY A 84 0.11 15.57 -21.25
N PRO A 85 0.47 14.71 -22.22
CA PRO A 85 1.18 13.46 -21.95
C PRO A 85 2.48 13.68 -21.16
N GLU A 86 3.22 14.74 -21.45
CA GLU A 86 4.45 15.11 -20.73
C GLU A 86 4.18 15.49 -19.27
N ALA A 87 3.13 16.27 -19.01
CA ALA A 87 2.75 16.67 -17.66
C ALA A 87 2.28 15.47 -16.83
N MET A 88 1.56 14.54 -17.46
CA MET A 88 1.16 13.28 -16.83
C MET A 88 2.38 12.42 -16.48
N GLN A 89 3.34 12.27 -17.40
CA GLN A 89 4.56 11.50 -17.15
C GLN A 89 5.39 12.13 -16.03
N ALA A 90 5.52 13.46 -16.01
CA ALA A 90 6.20 14.16 -14.93
C ALA A 90 5.49 13.97 -13.57
N ALA A 91 4.15 13.98 -13.55
CA ALA A 91 3.37 13.74 -12.35
C ALA A 91 3.54 12.30 -11.82
N LEU A 92 3.52 11.30 -12.70
CA LEU A 92 3.78 9.90 -12.34
C LEU A 92 5.20 9.72 -11.80
N HIS A 93 6.19 10.31 -12.46
CA HIS A 93 7.58 10.26 -11.98
C HIS A 93 7.74 10.94 -10.61
N ALA A 94 7.12 12.10 -10.39
CA ALA A 94 7.14 12.77 -9.09
C ALA A 94 6.45 11.96 -7.99
N GLN A 95 5.35 11.28 -8.32
CA GLN A 95 4.68 10.36 -7.41
C GLN A 95 5.61 9.18 -7.08
N ASN A 96 6.25 8.59 -8.10
CA ASN A 96 7.16 7.48 -7.91
C ASN A 96 8.34 7.85 -7.00
N LEU A 97 8.99 9.00 -7.24
CA LEU A 97 10.03 9.55 -6.38
C LEU A 97 9.57 9.71 -4.92
N ARG A 98 8.33 10.16 -4.69
CA ARG A 98 7.81 10.32 -3.33
C ARG A 98 7.57 8.98 -2.64
N VAL A 99 7.10 7.97 -3.36
CA VAL A 99 6.81 6.63 -2.81
C VAL A 99 8.12 5.89 -2.51
N SER A 100 9.02 5.80 -3.49
CA SER A 100 10.37 5.23 -3.34
C SER A 100 11.11 5.86 -2.17
N ARG A 101 11.11 7.20 -2.05
CA ARG A 101 11.71 7.90 -0.92
C ARG A 101 11.19 7.40 0.42
N LYS A 102 9.87 7.33 0.60
CA LYS A 102 9.26 6.88 1.86
C LYS A 102 9.62 5.43 2.18
N PHE A 103 9.74 4.60 1.15
CA PHE A 103 10.11 3.20 1.32
C PHE A 103 11.58 3.07 1.76
N ALA A 104 12.48 3.77 1.07
CA ALA A 104 13.90 3.80 1.42
C ALA A 104 14.15 4.44 2.80
N GLU A 105 13.41 5.48 3.19
CA GLU A 105 13.46 6.07 4.54
C GLU A 105 13.13 5.04 5.64
N ARG A 106 12.16 4.14 5.38
CA ARG A 106 11.80 3.07 6.33
C ARG A 106 12.88 2.01 6.46
N GLN A 107 13.62 1.73 5.39
CA GLN A 107 14.65 0.69 5.39
C GLN A 107 16.00 1.17 5.92
N TYR A 108 16.47 2.34 5.46
CA TYR A 108 17.83 2.82 5.69
C TYR A 108 17.91 3.98 6.69
N GLY A 109 16.77 4.57 7.05
CA GLY A 109 16.68 5.76 7.88
C GLY A 109 16.85 7.07 7.09
N ALA A 110 16.26 8.15 7.60
CA ALA A 110 16.25 9.45 6.94
C ALA A 110 17.65 10.08 6.76
N GLU A 111 18.53 9.90 7.76
CA GLU A 111 19.90 10.47 7.75
C GLU A 111 20.78 9.87 6.64
N THR A 112 20.73 8.55 6.46
CA THR A 112 21.46 7.86 5.39
C THR A 112 20.92 8.29 4.03
N LEU A 113 19.60 8.37 3.93
CA LEU A 113 18.94 8.76 2.68
C LEU A 113 19.28 10.19 2.25
N ALA A 114 19.37 11.13 3.20
CA ALA A 114 19.75 12.51 2.88
C ALA A 114 21.15 12.57 2.24
N LYS A 115 22.11 11.83 2.79
CA LYS A 115 23.47 11.73 2.23
C LYS A 115 23.47 11.14 0.83
N VAL A 116 22.71 10.06 0.63
CA VAL A 116 22.61 9.40 -0.68
C VAL A 116 21.88 10.28 -1.69
N HIS A 117 20.86 11.02 -1.26
CA HIS A 117 20.17 11.98 -2.11
C HIS A 117 21.12 13.06 -2.63
N ASP A 118 21.90 13.67 -1.74
CA ASP A 118 22.83 14.73 -2.12
C ASP A 118 23.95 14.21 -3.03
N TRP A 119 24.47 13.01 -2.73
CA TRP A 119 25.42 12.31 -3.60
C TRP A 119 24.82 11.99 -4.98
N ALA A 120 23.59 11.44 -5.01
CA ALA A 120 22.92 11.06 -6.25
C ALA A 120 22.57 12.28 -7.11
N ALA A 121 22.17 13.39 -6.49
CA ALA A 121 21.95 14.66 -7.19
C ALA A 121 23.24 15.14 -7.88
N ALA A 122 24.35 15.19 -7.13
CA ALA A 122 25.65 15.55 -7.69
C ALA A 122 26.09 14.57 -8.81
N ARG A 123 25.78 13.28 -8.66
CA ARG A 123 26.10 12.27 -9.68
C ARG A 123 25.25 12.41 -10.94
N CYS A 124 23.96 12.74 -10.81
CA CYS A 124 23.07 12.99 -11.93
C CYS A 124 23.49 14.23 -12.74
N ASP A 125 24.05 15.24 -12.07
CA ASP A 125 24.62 16.43 -12.74
C ASP A 125 25.92 16.10 -13.47
N ALA A 126 26.74 15.19 -12.91
CA ALA A 126 28.01 14.78 -13.49
C ALA A 126 27.87 13.74 -14.62
N ASP A 127 26.88 12.85 -14.55
CA ASP A 127 26.70 11.71 -15.45
C ASP A 127 25.26 11.66 -16.02
N PRO A 128 25.08 12.08 -17.29
CA PRO A 128 23.77 12.04 -17.95
C PRO A 128 23.18 10.63 -18.09
N ILE A 129 24.01 9.58 -18.18
CA ILE A 129 23.53 8.19 -18.30
C ILE A 129 22.95 7.74 -16.97
N PHE A 130 23.63 8.04 -15.86
CA PHE A 130 23.11 7.76 -14.53
C PHE A 130 21.78 8.47 -14.30
N ASN A 131 21.66 9.74 -14.72
CA ASN A 131 20.40 10.49 -14.63
C ASN A 131 19.27 9.81 -15.43
N GLN A 132 19.54 9.40 -16.67
CA GLN A 132 18.56 8.68 -17.47
C GLN A 132 18.15 7.35 -16.81
N GLN A 133 19.10 6.62 -16.23
CA GLN A 133 18.84 5.37 -15.51
C GLN A 133 17.91 5.61 -14.31
N MET A 134 18.17 6.62 -13.49
CA MET A 134 17.30 6.98 -12.36
C MET A 134 15.88 7.34 -12.81
N ARG A 135 15.73 8.10 -13.91
CA ARG A 135 14.41 8.49 -14.44
C ARG A 135 13.63 7.31 -15.02
N SER A 136 14.33 6.28 -15.51
CA SER A 136 13.72 5.04 -16.03
C SER A 136 13.48 3.97 -14.97
N SER A 137 13.98 4.17 -13.75
CA SER A 137 13.89 3.16 -12.69
C SER A 137 12.54 3.19 -11.99
N ASP A 138 12.04 2.00 -11.64
CA ASP A 138 10.84 1.85 -10.81
C ASP A 138 11.08 2.33 -9.37
N ASP A 139 12.30 2.14 -8.83
CA ASP A 139 12.70 2.70 -7.53
C ASP A 139 14.03 3.45 -7.65
N PRO A 140 13.99 4.77 -7.91
CA PRO A 140 15.19 5.57 -8.06
C PRO A 140 16.01 5.71 -6.77
N TYR A 141 15.38 5.67 -5.59
CA TYR A 141 16.10 5.81 -4.32
C TYR A 141 16.85 4.53 -3.95
N GLU A 142 16.25 3.37 -4.19
CA GLU A 142 16.92 2.09 -4.00
C GLU A 142 18.09 1.92 -4.98
N ALA A 143 17.88 2.27 -6.25
CA ALA A 143 18.95 2.23 -7.26
C ALA A 143 20.11 3.18 -6.90
N ALA A 144 19.82 4.39 -6.42
CA ALA A 144 20.82 5.32 -5.91
C ALA A 144 21.57 4.75 -4.69
N MET A 145 20.87 4.11 -3.75
CA MET A 145 21.46 3.47 -2.57
C MET A 145 22.43 2.34 -2.96
N GLN A 146 22.03 1.49 -3.89
CA GLN A 146 22.89 0.41 -4.40
C GLN A 146 24.14 0.98 -5.09
N ALA A 147 23.99 2.02 -5.90
CA ALA A 147 25.10 2.69 -6.56
C ALA A 147 26.06 3.35 -5.56
N PHE A 148 25.52 4.03 -4.54
CA PHE A 148 26.31 4.63 -3.46
C PHE A 148 27.10 3.58 -2.68
N ASN A 149 26.44 2.47 -2.29
CA ASN A 149 27.11 1.37 -1.60
C ASN A 149 28.18 0.73 -2.47
N ARG A 150 27.94 0.58 -3.78
CA ARG A 150 28.94 0.10 -4.72
C ARG A 150 30.17 1.00 -4.74
N GLU A 151 29.97 2.32 -4.80
CA GLU A 151 31.09 3.27 -4.83
C GLU A 151 31.87 3.26 -3.50
N ARG A 152 31.19 3.21 -2.36
CA ARG A 152 31.82 3.03 -1.04
C ARG A 152 32.67 1.76 -0.95
N VAL A 153 32.17 0.64 -1.49
CA VAL A 153 32.93 -0.62 -1.54
C VAL A 153 34.16 -0.47 -2.44
N LEU A 154 34.00 0.13 -3.62
CA LEU A 154 35.12 0.36 -4.54
C LEU A 154 36.20 1.27 -3.94
N GLU A 155 35.83 2.25 -3.12
CA GLU A 155 36.77 3.10 -2.39
C GLU A 155 37.52 2.34 -1.28
N THR A 156 36.89 1.32 -0.68
CA THR A 156 37.43 0.60 0.46
C THR A 156 38.28 -0.60 0.05
N VAL A 157 37.91 -1.27 -1.04
CA VAL A 157 38.55 -2.52 -1.47
C VAL A 157 39.82 -2.22 -2.26
N LYS A 158 40.95 -2.75 -1.79
CA LYS A 158 42.22 -2.67 -2.52
C LYS A 158 42.24 -3.70 -3.66
N PRO A 159 42.99 -3.45 -4.75
CA PRO A 159 43.10 -4.39 -5.86
C PRO A 159 43.54 -5.79 -5.42
N ASP A 160 44.51 -5.87 -4.49
CA ASP A 160 45.05 -7.14 -3.99
C ASP A 160 44.00 -7.96 -3.20
N ASP A 161 43.04 -7.30 -2.55
CA ASP A 161 41.97 -7.97 -1.80
C ASP A 161 40.92 -8.58 -2.73
N LEU A 162 40.70 -7.99 -3.92
CA LEU A 162 39.81 -8.57 -4.94
C LEU A 162 40.39 -9.86 -5.52
N ASP A 163 41.68 -9.87 -5.84
CA ASP A 163 42.34 -11.05 -6.38
C ASP A 163 42.36 -12.19 -5.35
N ALA A 164 42.63 -11.87 -4.08
CA ALA A 164 42.53 -12.83 -2.99
C ALA A 164 41.10 -13.38 -2.81
N PHE A 165 40.07 -12.52 -2.93
CA PHE A 165 38.68 -12.94 -2.84
C PHE A 165 38.25 -13.82 -4.03
N LEU A 166 38.68 -13.48 -5.25
CA LEU A 166 38.41 -14.28 -6.45
C LEU A 166 39.12 -15.64 -6.37
N ALA A 167 40.37 -15.68 -5.90
CA ALA A 167 41.11 -16.91 -5.65
C ALA A 167 40.45 -17.78 -4.57
N TRP A 168 39.97 -17.19 -3.48
CA TRP A 168 39.22 -17.91 -2.45
C TRP A 168 37.89 -18.45 -2.98
N ARG A 169 37.14 -17.65 -3.74
CA ARG A 169 35.85 -18.07 -4.31
C ARG A 169 36.03 -19.23 -5.30
N THR A 170 37.04 -19.14 -6.16
CA THR A 170 37.36 -20.21 -7.11
C THR A 170 37.81 -21.49 -6.40
N ALA A 171 38.63 -21.38 -5.35
CA ALA A 171 39.00 -22.52 -4.50
C ALA A 171 37.79 -23.14 -3.78
N GLN A 172 36.80 -22.34 -3.39
CA GLN A 172 35.58 -22.83 -2.74
C GLN A 172 34.65 -23.57 -3.72
N THR A 173 34.54 -23.11 -4.98
CA THR A 173 33.83 -23.84 -6.04
C THR A 173 34.59 -25.07 -6.57
N ALA A 174 35.91 -25.11 -6.39
CA ALA A 174 36.75 -26.26 -6.74
C ALA A 174 36.89 -27.28 -5.60
N ALA A 175 36.29 -27.01 -4.42
CA ALA A 175 36.25 -27.98 -3.34
C ALA A 175 35.45 -29.22 -3.80
N PRO A 176 36.01 -30.44 -3.70
CA PRO A 176 35.34 -31.64 -4.18
C PRO A 176 34.03 -31.85 -3.43
N ALA A 177 33.00 -32.32 -4.15
CA ALA A 177 31.78 -32.84 -3.56
C ALA A 177 32.17 -33.82 -2.45
N ILE A 178 31.64 -33.58 -1.25
CA ILE A 178 31.80 -34.45 -0.09
C ILE A 178 31.53 -35.88 -0.56
N PRO A 179 32.45 -36.85 -0.39
CA PRO A 179 32.17 -38.22 -0.77
C PRO A 179 30.92 -38.66 -0.01
N ALA A 180 29.94 -39.21 -0.73
CA ALA A 180 28.75 -39.77 -0.13
C ALA A 180 29.16 -40.68 1.03
N ASN A 181 28.79 -40.29 2.24
CA ASN A 181 29.03 -41.05 3.46
C ASN A 181 28.48 -42.47 3.22
N PRO A 182 29.26 -43.56 3.40
CA PRO A 182 28.72 -44.89 3.21
C PRO A 182 27.55 -45.08 4.18
N SER A 183 26.37 -45.39 3.62
CA SER A 183 25.18 -45.68 4.40
C SER A 183 25.53 -46.67 5.52
N PRO A 184 25.22 -46.38 6.79
CA PRO A 184 25.41 -47.36 7.85
C PRO A 184 24.56 -48.59 7.52
N PRO A 185 25.09 -49.82 7.73
CA PRO A 185 24.32 -51.03 7.48
C PRO A 185 23.05 -51.03 8.35
N PRO A 186 21.92 -51.58 7.85
CA PRO A 186 20.68 -51.58 8.59
C PRO A 186 20.84 -52.32 9.93
N PRO A 187 20.18 -51.85 11.01
CA PRO A 187 20.33 -52.44 12.34
C PRO A 187 19.84 -53.89 12.30
N ARG A 188 20.71 -54.82 12.72
CA ARG A 188 20.32 -56.23 12.89
C ARG A 188 19.33 -56.33 14.03
N SER A 189 18.09 -56.67 13.68
CA SER A 189 17.00 -56.91 14.62
C SER A 189 17.39 -57.95 15.67
N LEU A 190 16.97 -57.63 16.88
CA LEU A 190 17.04 -58.36 18.15
C LEU A 190 16.81 -59.87 18.02
N ALA A 191 17.83 -60.67 18.33
CA ALA A 191 17.66 -62.05 18.75
C ALA A 191 18.76 -62.45 19.76
N THR A 192 18.33 -62.58 21.02
CA THR A 192 18.85 -63.54 22.02
C THR A 192 20.20 -63.25 22.71
N ALA A 193 20.11 -62.53 23.85
CA ALA A 193 20.55 -62.87 25.25
C ALA A 193 21.84 -63.71 25.51
N PRO A 194 22.35 -63.78 26.77
CA PRO A 194 22.40 -62.84 27.91
C PRO A 194 23.85 -62.72 28.49
N GLY A 195 24.11 -61.78 29.42
CA GLY A 195 25.19 -62.02 30.40
C GLY A 195 25.92 -60.80 30.97
N ASN A 196 25.81 -60.69 32.29
CA ASN A 196 26.64 -59.96 33.25
C ASN A 196 26.52 -58.43 33.30
N GLY A 197 25.73 -58.01 34.28
CA GLY A 197 25.46 -56.63 34.64
C GLY A 197 26.63 -55.88 35.25
N ALA A 198 26.48 -54.57 35.23
CA ALA A 198 26.68 -53.74 36.41
C ALA A 198 25.75 -52.53 36.28
N MET A 199 24.84 -52.39 37.25
CA MET A 199 23.98 -51.23 37.44
C MET A 199 24.80 -49.95 37.63
N GLY A 200 24.29 -48.80 37.17
CA GLY A 200 24.87 -47.53 37.59
C GLY A 200 24.39 -46.25 36.92
N ASN A 201 23.10 -45.92 37.08
CA ASN A 201 22.58 -44.56 37.27
C ASN A 201 22.55 -43.51 36.13
N ARG A 202 21.31 -43.02 35.95
CA ARG A 202 20.87 -41.64 35.64
C ARG A 202 20.93 -41.15 34.19
N THR A 203 19.78 -41.24 33.55
CA THR A 203 19.21 -40.12 32.77
C THR A 203 18.81 -39.02 33.76
N PRO A 204 19.13 -37.75 33.48
CA PRO A 204 18.07 -36.89 32.93
C PRO A 204 18.53 -36.04 31.73
N GLU A 205 17.63 -35.92 30.76
CA GLU A 205 17.25 -34.71 30.04
C GLU A 205 18.25 -33.53 29.95
N PRO A 206 18.56 -33.02 28.75
CA PRO A 206 18.96 -31.63 28.60
C PRO A 206 17.77 -30.76 28.18
N GLU A 207 17.46 -29.83 29.08
CA GLU A 207 16.58 -28.68 28.89
C GLU A 207 16.92 -27.84 27.66
N VAL A 208 15.88 -27.18 27.15
CA VAL A 208 15.95 -25.98 26.30
C VAL A 208 16.52 -24.84 27.14
N GLY A 209 17.64 -24.22 26.73
CA GLY A 209 18.07 -22.95 27.34
C GLY A 209 19.49 -22.45 26.99
N GLU A 210 19.53 -21.25 26.41
CA GLU A 210 20.59 -20.22 26.53
C GLU A 210 21.99 -20.46 25.92
N GLY A 211 22.17 -19.92 24.70
CA GLY A 211 23.48 -19.55 24.16
C GLY A 211 23.74 -18.05 24.34
N VAL A 212 24.24 -17.66 25.52
CA VAL A 212 24.72 -16.30 25.84
C VAL A 212 26.04 -16.01 25.13
N ALA A 213 26.10 -14.80 24.55
CA ALA A 213 27.26 -13.96 24.17
C ALA A 213 28.69 -14.54 24.17
N PHE A 214 29.33 -14.51 22.99
CA PHE A 214 30.79 -14.49 22.89
C PHE A 214 31.29 -13.06 22.67
N ARG A 215 31.77 -12.42 23.75
CA ARG A 215 32.67 -11.27 23.69
C ARG A 215 33.93 -11.61 24.50
N SER A 216 35.09 -11.27 23.93
CA SER A 216 36.47 -11.44 24.44
C SER A 216 36.96 -12.90 24.44
N VAL A 217 38.13 -13.26 23.91
CA VAL A 217 39.48 -12.77 24.20
C VAL A 217 40.39 -13.21 23.05
N ILE A 218 41.30 -12.36 22.57
CA ILE A 218 42.73 -12.67 22.43
C ILE A 218 43.49 -11.34 22.42
N ARG A 219 44.41 -11.28 23.37
CA ARG A 219 45.38 -10.24 23.68
C ARG A 219 46.69 -10.67 23.04
N SER A 220 47.40 -9.76 22.38
CA SER A 220 48.87 -9.72 22.30
C SER A 220 49.28 -8.30 21.99
#